data_AF-A0A4U6P8S2-F1
#
_entry.id   AF-A0A4U6P8S2-F1
#
_cell.length_a   1.000
_cell.length_b   1.000
_cell.length_c   1.000
_cell.angle_alpha   90.00
_cell.angle_beta   90.00
_cell.angle_gamma   90.00
#
_symmetry.space_group_name_H-M   'P 1'
#
loop_
_entity.id
_entity.type
_entity.pdbx_description
1 polymer ?
#
loop_
_entity_poly.entity_id
_entity_poly.type
_entity_poly.pdbx_seq_one_letter_code
_entity_poly.pdbx_strand_id
1 'polypeptide(L)' 'MVDHVVALALGGGNDAGNLAPACAPCNDSKGKVEARFLRRGFDIRDIMADLELADWIKRGRLRPDG' A
#
# COMPACT_ATOMS: atom_id res chain seq x y z
N MET A 1 10.85 9.26 -2.49
CA MET A 1 9.49 9.84 -2.49
C MET A 1 8.75 9.35 -1.26
N VAL A 2 7.67 10.02 -0.88
CA VAL A 2 6.77 9.56 0.19
C VAL A 2 5.62 8.82 -0.47
N ASP A 3 5.33 7.61 0.01
CA ASP A 3 4.20 6.78 -0.43
C ASP A 3 3.28 6.48 0.76
N HIS A 4 2.01 6.25 0.48
CA HIS A 4 1.06 5.77 1.47
C HIS A 4 1.17 4.26 1.61
N VAL A 5 1.39 3.73 2.80
CA VAL A 5 1.43 2.28 3.05
C VAL A 5 0.13 1.60 2.60
N VAL A 6 -1.01 2.20 2.94
CA VAL A 6 -2.33 1.93 2.33
C VAL A 6 -2.70 3.15 1.50
N ALA A 7 -2.89 2.99 0.18
CA ALA A 7 -3.29 4.10 -0.69
C ALA A 7 -4.58 4.80 -0.22
N LEU A 8 -4.68 6.10 -0.50
CA LEU A 8 -5.90 6.90 -0.25
C LEU A 8 -7.14 6.28 -0.90
N ALA A 9 -7.01 5.75 -2.12
CA ALA A 9 -8.09 5.09 -2.86
C ALA A 9 -8.56 3.76 -2.19
N LEU A 10 -7.76 3.22 -1.28
CA LEU A 10 -8.06 2.03 -0.48
C LEU A 10 -8.41 2.37 0.98
N GLY A 11 -8.68 3.65 1.28
CA GLY A 11 -9.08 4.12 2.60
C GLY A 11 -7.93 4.46 3.55
N GLY A 12 -6.68 4.52 3.07
CA GLY A 12 -5.57 5.04 3.87
C GLY A 12 -5.64 6.55 4.09
N GLY A 13 -4.88 7.05 5.07
CA GLY A 13 -4.83 8.46 5.45
C GLY A 13 -3.45 9.10 5.27
N ASN A 14 -3.36 10.41 5.56
CA ASN A 14 -2.10 11.17 5.56
C ASN A 14 -1.41 11.18 6.92
N ASP A 15 -1.82 10.33 7.86
CA ASP A 15 -1.20 10.22 9.17
C ASP A 15 0.22 9.64 9.04
N ALA A 16 1.11 10.04 9.96
CA ALA A 16 2.52 9.62 9.92
C ALA A 16 2.71 8.11 10.00
N GLY A 17 1.73 7.35 10.52
CA GLY A 17 1.77 5.90 10.56
C GLY A 17 1.51 5.23 9.19
N ASN A 18 0.91 5.96 8.25
CA ASN A 18 0.59 5.50 6.92
C ASN A 18 1.52 6.09 5.84
N LEU A 19 2.52 6.88 6.20
CA LEU A 19 3.48 7.45 5.24
C LEU A 19 4.84 6.78 5.40
N ALA A 20 5.39 6.29 4.29
CA ALA A 20 6.69 5.62 4.26
C ALA A 20 7.57 6.14 3.11
N PRO A 21 8.90 6.15 3.27
CA PRO A 21 9.79 6.41 2.16
C PRO A 21 9.75 5.25 1.15
N ALA A 22 9.64 5.58 -0.13
CA ALA A 22 9.74 4.63 -1.24
C ALA A 22 10.66 5.18 -2.33
N CYS A 23 11.28 4.29 -3.11
CA CYS A 23 11.88 4.67 -4.39
C CYS A 23 10.79 4.65 -5.49
N ALA A 24 11.02 5.38 -6.59
CA ALA A 24 10.05 5.48 -7.68
C ALA A 24 9.64 4.12 -8.27
N PRO A 25 10.57 3.19 -8.56
CA PRO A 25 10.19 1.86 -9.06
C PRO A 25 9.30 1.05 -8.11
N CYS A 26 9.56 1.13 -6.80
CA CYS A 26 8.75 0.43 -5.78
C CYS A 26 7.34 1.04 -5.70
N ASN A 27 7.27 2.37 -5.65
CA ASN A 27 5.99 3.09 -5.63
C ASN A 27 5.13 2.75 -6.85
N ASP A 28 5.71 2.77 -8.05
CA ASP A 28 4.99 2.46 -9.28
C ASP A 28 4.54 1.00 -9.34
N SER A 29 5.37 0.07 -8.85
CA SER A 29 5.03 -1.35 -8.79
C SER A 29 3.86 -1.61 -7.84
N LYS A 30 3.88 -1.01 -6.63
CA LYS A 30 2.78 -1.07 -5.68
C LYS A 30 1.49 -0.47 -6.26
N GLY A 31 1.57 0.69 -6.92
CA GLY A 31 0.41 1.33 -7.55
C GLY A 31 -0.31 0.45 -8.58
N LYS A 32 0.42 -0.39 -9.32
CA LYS A 32 -0.19 -1.37 -10.25
C LYS A 32 -0.99 -2.45 -9.53
N VAL A 33 -0.50 -2.91 -8.38
CA VAL A 33 -1.15 -3.90 -7.51
C VAL A 33 -2.43 -3.33 -6.89
N GLU A 34 -2.37 -2.09 -6.39
CA GLU A 34 -3.54 -1.39 -5.85
C GLU A 34 -4.62 -1.16 -6.93
N ALA A 35 -4.21 -0.72 -8.12
CA ALA A 35 -5.12 -0.55 -9.24
C ALA A 35 -5.74 -1.88 -9.68
N ARG A 36 -5.00 -2.99 -9.63
CA ARG A 36 -5.53 -4.34 -9.88
C ARG A 36 -6.58 -4.70 -8.83
N PHE A 37 -6.30 -4.49 -7.54
CA PHE A 37 -7.24 -4.78 -6.46
C PHE A 37 -8.57 -4.04 -6.66
N LEU A 38 -8.52 -2.73 -6.93
CA LEU A 38 -9.70 -1.91 -7.21
C LEU A 38 -10.49 -2.41 -8.42
N ARG A 39 -9.82 -2.76 -9.52
CA ARG A 39 -10.50 -3.27 -10.73
C ARG A 39 -11.23 -4.60 -10.51
N ARG A 40 -10.82 -5.41 -9.53
CA ARG A 40 -11.52 -6.67 -9.20
C ARG A 40 -12.82 -6.43 -8.43
N GLY A 41 -13.08 -5.20 -7.99
CA GLY A 41 -14.28 -4.86 -7.21
C GLY A 41 -14.26 -5.44 -5.81
N PHE A 42 -13.07 -5.73 -5.26
CA PHE A 42 -12.94 -6.18 -3.88
C PHE A 42 -13.31 -5.06 -2.91
N ASP A 43 -13.90 -5.46 -1.78
CA ASP A 43 -14.15 -4.53 -0.70
C ASP A 43 -12.82 -4.07 -0.11
N ILE A 44 -12.69 -2.78 0.21
CA ILE A 44 -11.46 -2.25 0.84
C ILE A 44 -11.15 -2.93 2.17
N ARG A 45 -12.15 -3.54 2.82
CA ARG A 45 -11.97 -4.35 4.04
C ARG A 45 -11.18 -5.63 3.78
N ASP A 46 -11.09 -6.06 2.52
CA ASP A 46 -10.41 -7.28 2.09
C ASP A 46 -8.98 -7.04 1.59
N ILE A 47 -8.41 -5.84 1.76
CA ILE A 47 -7.05 -5.51 1.25
C ILE A 47 -5.97 -6.47 1.74
N MET A 48 -6.13 -7.05 2.93
CA MET A 48 -5.19 -8.03 3.49
C MET A 48 -5.42 -9.46 2.99
N ALA A 49 -6.53 -9.74 2.31
CA ALA A 49 -6.83 -11.04 1.71
C ALA A 49 -6.18 -11.21 0.33
N ASP A 50 -5.90 -10.11 -0.40
CA ASP A 50 -5.04 -10.15 -1.58
C ASP A 50 -3.58 -10.27 -1.14
N LEU A 51 -3.00 -11.46 -1.30
CA LEU A 51 -1.67 -11.79 -0.75
C LEU A 51 -0.55 -10.87 -1.26
N GLU A 52 -0.65 -10.42 -2.51
CA GLU A 52 0.36 -9.56 -3.11
C GLU A 52 0.26 -8.13 -2.55
N LEU A 53 -0.97 -7.61 -2.43
CA LEU A 53 -1.20 -6.30 -1.80
C LEU A 53 -0.84 -6.34 -0.30
N ALA A 54 -1.17 -7.42 0.39
CA ALA A 54 -0.83 -7.63 1.79
C ALA A 54 0.69 -7.63 2.01
N ASP A 55 1.47 -8.21 1.10
CA ASP A 55 2.93 -8.17 1.17
C ASP A 55 3.48 -6.74 1.05
N TRP A 56 2.95 -5.95 0.11
CA TRP A 56 3.31 -4.53 -0.02
C TRP A 56 3.00 -3.73 1.25
N ILE A 57 1.80 -3.91 1.82
CA ILE A 57 1.40 -3.23 3.06
C ILE A 57 2.34 -3.63 4.22
N LYS A 58 2.69 -4.92 4.35
CA LYS A 58 3.62 -5.39 5.38
C LYS A 58 4.99 -4.74 5.23
N ARG A 59 5.54 -4.69 4.01
CA ARG A 59 6.83 -4.03 3.74
C ARG A 59 6.80 -2.55 4.10
N GLY A 60 5.73 -1.83 3.75
CA GLY A 60 5.57 -0.42 4.09
C GLY A 60 5.46 -0.14 5.59
N ARG A 61 5.01 -1.12 6.39
CA ARG A 61 4.94 -1.02 7.86
C ARG A 61 6.25 -1.36 8.56
N LEU A 62 7.16 -2.07 7.90
CA LEU A 62 8.48 -2.36 8.45
C LEU A 62 9.27 -1.05 8.47
N ARG A 63 9.41 -0.47 9.66
CA ARG A 63 10.31 0.66 9.85
C ARG A 63 11.76 0.17 9.66
N PRO A 64 12.62 0.95 9.00
CA PRO A 64 14.05 0.64 8.96
C PRO A 64 14.71 0.75 10.35
N ASP A 65 14.03 1.36 11.32
CA ASP A 65 14.57 1.76 12.62
C ASP A 65 14.18 0.77 13.76
N GLY A 66 14.23 -0.53 13.48
CA GLY A 66 14.03 -1.56 14.51
C GLY A 66 14.87 -1.34 15.76
#